data_AF-A0A4Q2KXP9-F1
#
_entry.id   AF-A0A4Q2KXP9-F1
#
_cell.length_a   1.000
_cell.length_b   1.000
_cell.length_c   1.000
_cell.angle_alpha   90.00
_cell.angle_beta   90.00
_cell.angle_gamma   90.00
#
_symmetry.space_group_name_H-M   'P 1'
#
loop_
_entity.id
_entity.type
_entity.pdbx_description
1 polymer ?
#
loop_
_entity_poly.entity_id
_entity_poly.type
_entity_poly.pdbx_seq_one_letter_code
_entity_poly.pdbx_strand_id
1 'polypeptide(L)'
;MNRGISLEAPVIVAARRTAVASVGRSFAGHTVDALAAPVLAAVAASVAPAGIAVDDVVLGNCLGPGGDVARISALRAGLGHDVPGVTVDRQCGSGLDAVMQAASRV
;
A
#
# COMPACT_ATOMS: atom_id res chain seq x y z
N MET A 1 16.15 4.77 -27.08
CA MET A 1 16.44 3.33 -26.94
C MET A 1 15.21 2.64 -26.35
N ASN A 2 14.49 1.85 -27.14
CA ASN A 2 13.30 1.13 -26.69
C ASN A 2 13.75 -0.18 -26.04
N ARG A 3 13.93 -0.21 -24.71
CA ARG A 3 14.16 -1.48 -24.01
C ARG A 3 12.83 -2.23 -24.04
N GLY A 4 12.77 -3.31 -24.83
CA GLY A 4 11.63 -4.21 -24.85
C GLY A 4 11.29 -4.65 -23.42
N ILE A 5 9.99 -4.82 -23.14
CA ILE A 5 9.50 -5.25 -21.84
C ILE A 5 10.07 -6.65 -21.59
N SER A 6 10.99 -6.78 -20.62
CA SER A 6 11.44 -8.07 -20.12
C SER A 6 10.23 -8.82 -19.57
N LEU A 7 10.14 -10.14 -19.82
CA LEU A 7 9.11 -10.98 -19.20
C LEU A 7 9.23 -11.04 -17.67
N GLU A 8 10.34 -10.54 -17.12
CA GLU A 8 10.62 -10.43 -15.68
C GLU A 8 10.31 -9.03 -15.11
N ALA A 9 9.74 -8.13 -15.91
CA ALA A 9 9.42 -6.78 -15.43
C ALA A 9 8.26 -6.80 -14.42
N PRO A 10 8.38 -6.13 -13.25
CA PRO A 10 7.27 -5.97 -12.32
C PRO A 10 6.08 -5.27 -13.00
N VAL A 11 4.86 -5.73 -12.71
CA VAL A 11 3.61 -5.20 -13.29
C VAL A 11 2.62 -4.74 -12.23
N ILE A 12 1.78 -3.77 -12.58
CA ILE A 12 0.66 -3.32 -11.74
C ILE A 12 -0.58 -4.15 -12.09
N VAL A 13 -1.05 -4.96 -11.15
CA VAL A 13 -2.20 -5.86 -11.36
C VAL A 13 -3.53 -5.20 -10.97
N ALA A 14 -3.53 -4.40 -9.91
CA ALA A 14 -4.71 -3.71 -9.42
C ALA A 14 -4.34 -2.39 -8.73
N ALA A 15 -5.27 -1.43 -8.76
CA ALA A 15 -5.13 -0.15 -8.08
C ALA A 15 -6.46 0.29 -7.47
N ARG A 16 -6.42 0.80 -6.23
CA ARG A 16 -7.54 1.40 -5.51
C ARG A 16 -7.03 2.60 -4.71
N ARG A 17 -7.94 3.51 -4.37
CA ARG A 17 -7.69 4.63 -3.45
C ARG A 17 -8.96 4.99 -2.72
N THR A 18 -8.83 5.64 -1.58
CA THR A 18 -9.96 6.33 -0.94
C THR A 18 -10.39 7.54 -1.79
N ALA A 19 -11.54 8.13 -1.45
CA ALA A 19 -11.79 9.52 -1.79
C ALA A 19 -10.73 10.42 -1.11
N VAL A 20 -10.59 11.66 -1.58
CA VAL A 20 -9.74 12.68 -0.95
C VAL A 20 -10.66 13.74 -0.35
N ALA A 21 -10.41 14.13 0.89
CA ALA A 21 -11.19 15.15 1.60
C ALA A 21 -10.29 16.25 2.15
N SER A 22 -10.84 17.44 2.33
CA SER A 22 -10.15 18.54 3.00
C SER A 22 -9.89 18.22 4.47
N VAL A 23 -8.81 18.79 5.01
CA VAL A 23 -8.46 18.68 6.44
C VAL A 23 -9.64 19.12 7.31
N GLY A 24 -9.96 18.32 8.34
CA GLY A 24 -11.08 18.61 9.25
C GLY A 24 -12.48 18.38 8.66
N ARG A 25 -12.61 17.54 7.61
CA ARG A 25 -13.90 17.16 6.99
C ARG A 25 -14.14 15.65 7.05
N SER A 26 -14.63 15.03 5.97
CA SER A 26 -15.19 13.66 5.93
C SER A 26 -14.29 12.56 6.50
N PHE A 27 -12.97 12.76 6.53
CA PHE A 27 -12.01 11.80 7.09
C PHE A 27 -11.34 12.24 8.40
N ALA A 28 -11.79 13.32 9.03
CA ALA A 28 -11.14 13.90 10.21
C ALA A 28 -11.08 12.96 11.42
N GLY A 29 -12.03 12.04 11.55
CA GLY A 29 -12.09 11.07 12.64
C GLY A 29 -11.33 9.76 12.38
N HIS A 30 -10.66 9.62 11.24
CA HIS A 30 -9.97 8.38 10.88
C HIS A 30 -8.47 8.48 11.14
N THR A 31 -7.91 7.43 11.74
CA THR A 31 -6.46 7.23 11.81
C THR A 31 -5.89 6.83 10.44
N VAL A 32 -4.58 6.96 10.27
CA VAL A 32 -3.88 6.60 9.01
C VAL A 32 -4.19 5.16 8.59
N ASP A 33 -4.11 4.23 9.54
CA ASP A 33 -4.40 2.81 9.30
C ASP A 33 -5.89 2.55 9.03
N ALA A 34 -6.81 3.35 9.60
CA ALA A 34 -8.23 3.26 9.27
C ALA A 34 -8.53 3.74 7.83
N LEU A 35 -7.70 4.60 7.25
CA LEU A 35 -7.80 5.04 5.86
C LEU A 35 -7.11 4.06 4.91
N ALA A 36 -5.98 3.49 5.31
CA ALA A 36 -5.20 2.57 4.48
C ALA A 36 -5.80 1.16 4.42
N ALA A 37 -6.26 0.61 5.55
CA ALA A 37 -6.72 -0.78 5.64
C ALA A 37 -7.84 -1.13 4.64
N PRO A 38 -8.88 -0.29 4.43
CA PRO A 38 -9.90 -0.59 3.42
C PRO A 38 -9.36 -0.65 1.99
N VAL A 39 -8.32 0.14 1.68
CA VAL A 39 -7.68 0.11 0.35
C VAL A 39 -6.89 -1.17 0.16
N LEU A 40 -6.11 -1.58 1.17
CA LEU A 40 -5.36 -2.84 1.16
C LEU A 40 -6.30 -4.04 1.00
N ALA A 41 -7.37 -4.10 1.80
CA ALA A 41 -8.37 -5.17 1.72
C ALA A 41 -9.05 -5.21 0.34
N ALA A 42 -9.40 -4.05 -0.22
CA ALA A 42 -10.04 -3.96 -1.55
C ALA A 42 -9.10 -4.40 -2.69
N VAL A 43 -7.80 -4.08 -2.61
CA VAL A 43 -6.81 -4.55 -3.60
C VAL A 43 -6.63 -6.06 -3.47
N ALA A 44 -6.39 -6.58 -2.26
CA ALA A 44 -6.21 -8.01 -2.01
C ALA A 44 -7.44 -8.82 -2.49
N ALA A 45 -8.65 -8.38 -2.15
CA ALA A 45 -9.88 -9.02 -2.60
C ALA A 45 -10.04 -8.99 -4.14
N SER A 46 -9.54 -7.95 -4.82
CA SER A 46 -9.64 -7.86 -6.28
C SER A 46 -8.71 -8.80 -7.03
N VAL A 47 -7.60 -9.22 -6.42
CA VAL A 47 -6.61 -10.11 -7.04
C VAL A 47 -6.70 -11.55 -6.53
N ALA A 48 -7.38 -11.79 -5.41
CA ALA A 48 -7.59 -13.13 -4.84
C ALA A 48 -8.19 -14.15 -5.83
N PRO A 49 -9.16 -13.83 -6.72
CA PRO A 49 -9.66 -14.79 -7.72
C PRO A 49 -8.61 -15.28 -8.72
N ALA A 50 -7.52 -14.53 -8.90
CA ALA A 50 -6.39 -14.91 -9.74
C ALA A 50 -5.33 -15.74 -8.97
N GLY A 51 -5.57 -16.06 -7.70
CA GLY A 51 -4.64 -16.81 -6.84
C GLY A 51 -3.42 -15.99 -6.39
N ILE A 52 -3.46 -14.67 -6.51
CA ILE A 52 -2.35 -13.78 -6.13
C ILE A 52 -2.46 -13.48 -4.63
N ALA A 53 -1.48 -13.92 -3.85
CA ALA A 53 -1.33 -13.61 -2.44
C ALA A 53 -0.55 -12.29 -2.23
N VAL A 54 -0.66 -11.71 -1.03
CA VAL A 54 0.12 -10.53 -0.63
C VAL A 54 1.29 -10.99 0.23
N ASP A 55 2.52 -10.81 -0.25
CA ASP A 55 3.73 -11.23 0.46
C ASP A 55 4.36 -10.14 1.33
N ASP A 56 4.14 -8.86 1.02
CA ASP A 56 4.68 -7.70 1.75
C ASP A 56 3.79 -6.46 1.52
N VAL A 57 3.75 -5.56 2.52
CA VAL A 57 3.07 -4.26 2.41
C VAL A 57 4.06 -3.13 2.58
N VAL A 58 4.42 -2.48 1.47
CA VAL A 58 5.21 -1.24 1.49
C VAL A 58 4.24 -0.05 1.43
N LEU A 59 4.21 0.77 2.48
CA LEU A 59 3.26 1.89 2.59
C LEU A 59 3.98 3.22 2.79
N GLY A 60 3.68 4.19 1.94
CA GLY A 60 4.19 5.56 2.07
C GLY A 60 3.41 6.38 3.09
N ASN A 61 4.07 6.95 4.10
CA ASN A 61 3.45 7.86 5.07
C ASN A 61 4.45 8.89 5.61
N CYS A 62 4.14 10.18 5.43
CA CYS A 62 5.04 11.29 5.80
C CYS A 62 4.73 11.91 7.16
N LEU A 63 3.49 11.79 7.61
CA LEU A 63 3.02 12.37 8.86
C LEU A 63 1.99 11.43 9.47
N GLY A 64 2.26 10.95 10.67
CA GLY A 64 1.41 9.99 11.35
C GLY A 64 1.94 9.70 12.74
N PRO A 65 1.30 8.77 13.48
CA PRO A 65 1.56 8.61 14.91
C PRO A 65 2.96 8.07 15.27
N GLY A 66 3.83 7.85 14.28
CA GLY A 66 5.06 7.06 14.43
C GLY A 66 4.80 5.56 14.29
N GLY A 67 5.84 4.76 14.52
CA GLY A 67 5.79 3.30 14.35
C GLY A 67 5.64 2.88 12.88
N ASP A 68 5.27 1.60 12.68
CA ASP A 68 5.10 1.02 11.35
C ASP A 68 3.62 0.94 10.96
N VAL A 69 3.11 2.03 10.39
CA VAL A 69 1.72 2.13 9.93
C VAL A 69 1.41 1.16 8.79
N ALA A 70 2.38 0.74 8.00
CA ALA A 70 2.21 -0.31 6.99
C ALA A 70 1.76 -1.62 7.65
N ARG A 71 2.49 -2.06 8.67
CA ARG A 71 2.17 -3.29 9.41
C ARG A 71 0.85 -3.21 10.15
N ILE A 72 0.56 -2.08 10.81
CA ILE A 72 -0.72 -1.87 11.50
C ILE A 72 -1.88 -1.90 10.50
N SER A 73 -1.72 -1.24 9.34
CA SER A 73 -2.73 -1.23 8.28
C SER A 73 -2.96 -2.61 7.68
N ALA A 74 -1.90 -3.40 7.47
CA ALA A 74 -1.99 -4.77 6.96
C ALA A 74 -2.77 -5.69 7.91
N LEU A 75 -2.47 -5.61 9.21
CA LEU A 75 -3.22 -6.36 10.24
C LEU A 75 -4.69 -5.93 10.28
N ARG A 76 -4.96 -4.63 10.26
CA ARG A 76 -6.33 -4.08 10.27
C ARG A 76 -7.10 -4.41 8.99
N ALA A 77 -6.40 -4.60 7.87
CA ALA A 77 -6.97 -5.05 6.60
C ALA A 77 -7.29 -6.56 6.57
N GLY A 78 -6.92 -7.31 7.62
CA GLY A 78 -7.15 -8.75 7.69
C GLY A 78 -6.17 -9.59 6.88
N LEU A 79 -5.00 -9.05 6.52
CA LEU A 79 -3.98 -9.79 5.75
C LEU A 79 -3.23 -10.85 6.58
N GLY A 80 -3.42 -10.85 7.91
CA GLY A 80 -2.86 -11.86 8.80
C GLY A 80 -1.47 -11.53 9.35
N HIS A 81 -0.96 -12.40 10.23
CA HIS A 81 0.31 -12.17 10.90
C HIS A 81 1.53 -12.46 10.01
N ASP A 82 1.37 -13.28 8.97
CA ASP A 82 2.48 -13.70 8.09
C ASP A 82 2.86 -12.65 7.04
N VAL A 83 2.01 -11.65 6.80
CA VAL A 83 2.28 -10.56 5.84
C VAL A 83 3.04 -9.43 6.54
N PRO A 84 4.37 -9.29 6.36
CA PRO A 84 5.12 -8.16 6.90
C PRO A 84 4.64 -6.82 6.34
N GLY A 85 5.13 -5.74 6.94
CA GLY A 85 4.94 -4.40 6.41
C GLY A 85 6.18 -3.56 6.66
N VAL A 86 6.32 -2.51 5.86
CA VAL A 86 7.31 -1.45 6.09
C VAL A 86 6.76 -0.10 5.66
N THR A 87 6.88 0.87 6.56
CA THR A 87 6.54 2.26 6.28
C THR A 87 7.74 2.99 5.69
N VAL A 88 7.53 3.72 4.60
CA VAL A 88 8.56 4.55 3.96
C VAL A 88 8.15 6.02 3.97
N ASP A 89 9.13 6.89 4.18
CA ASP A 89 8.94 8.34 4.18
C ASP A 89 9.93 9.02 3.23
N ARG A 90 9.39 9.50 2.11
CA ARG A 90 10.02 10.42 1.16
C ARG A 90 9.14 11.66 0.96
N GLN A 91 8.49 12.14 2.02
CA GLN A 91 7.54 13.24 1.95
C GLN A 91 6.50 13.03 0.83
N CYS A 92 6.16 14.05 0.05
CA CYS A 92 5.20 13.96 -1.05
C CYS A 92 5.47 12.80 -2.05
N GLY A 93 6.70 12.30 -2.12
CA GLY A 93 7.11 11.17 -2.97
C GLY A 93 6.91 9.77 -2.35
N SER A 94 6.47 9.66 -1.08
CA SER A 94 6.44 8.38 -0.35
C SER A 94 5.59 7.30 -1.02
N GLY A 95 4.47 7.68 -1.66
CA GLY A 95 3.63 6.73 -2.37
C GLY A 95 4.34 6.11 -3.58
N LEU A 96 5.10 6.90 -4.34
CA LEU A 96 5.89 6.40 -5.46
C LEU A 96 7.12 5.62 -4.98
N ASP A 97 7.80 6.09 -3.93
CA ASP A 97 8.94 5.38 -3.33
C ASP A 97 8.53 3.98 -2.85
N ALA A 98 7.35 3.85 -2.25
CA ALA A 98 6.80 2.55 -1.86
C ALA A 98 6.64 1.59 -3.05
N VAL A 99 6.10 2.06 -4.17
CA VAL A 99 5.96 1.25 -5.40
C VAL A 99 7.32 0.86 -5.95
N MET A 100 8.29 1.78 -5.97
CA MET A 100 9.64 1.52 -6.47
C MET A 100 10.38 0.50 -5.60
N GLN A 101 10.26 0.61 -4.26
CA GLN A 101 10.85 -0.35 -3.34
C GLN A 101 10.22 -1.73 -3.46
N ALA A 102 8.90 -1.83 -3.63
CA ALA A 102 8.22 -3.11 -3.88
C ALA A 102 8.69 -3.73 -5.21
N ALA A 103 8.77 -2.94 -6.28
CA ALA A 103 9.24 -3.41 -7.58
C ALA A 103 10.70 -3.91 -7.58
N SER A 104 11.55 -3.40 -6.69
CA SER A 104 12.94 -3.89 -6.55
C SER A 104 13.10 -5.22 -5.79
N ARG A 105 12.01 -5.74 -5.21
CA ARG A 105 12.00 -6.96 -4.38
C ARG A 105 11.37 -8.16 -5.06
N VAL A 106 10.88 -7.99 -6.30
CA VAL A 106 10.17 -9.01 -7.09
C VAL A 106 10.86 -9.30 -8.40
#